data_AF-K1Z6D9-F1
#
_entry.id   AF-K1Z6D9-F1
#
_cell.length_a   1.000
_cell.length_b   1.000
_cell.length_c   1.000
_cell.angle_alpha   90.00
_cell.angle_beta   90.00
_cell.angle_gamma   90.00
#
_symmetry.space_group_name_H-M   'P 1'
#
loop_
_entity.id
_entity.type
_entity.pdbx_description
1 polymer ?
#
loop_
_entity_poly.entity_id
_entity_poly.type
_entity_poly.pdbx_seq_one_letter_code
_entity_poly.pdbx_strand_id
1 'polypeptide(L)'
;MFSAHLVFWDIDKHSSMNFPDRVKKLDLFWKICESFKPPSLNRQSFYETDNDTFMAGFSDQAGFYSGTDVLSFVIKLHKTLLENGIPVTFGINLIACGKPLEWKIYDGLINDVKMIYMSDELYEKIWRVQRSRLAWDSLIITARLESLAKKLKKPICFSTFQEGHIDLEWLLKGSANIIEETNNICLLNADHAHWLAEKNIRVYSIEY
;
A
#
# COMPACT_ATOMS: atom_id res chain seq x y z
N MET A 1 -0.13 -21.42 -5.08
CA MET A 1 0.69 -20.32 -5.61
C MET A 1 0.62 -19.24 -4.55
N PHE A 2 1.75 -18.84 -4.00
CA PHE A 2 1.79 -17.90 -2.90
C PHE A 2 1.52 -16.48 -3.41
N SER A 3 0.73 -15.71 -2.70
CA SER A 3 0.49 -14.32 -3.05
C SER A 3 0.80 -13.43 -1.87
N ALA A 4 1.46 -12.31 -2.14
CA ALA A 4 1.79 -11.32 -1.13
C ALA A 4 1.52 -9.94 -1.72
N HIS A 5 0.65 -9.17 -1.11
CA HIS A 5 0.19 -7.92 -1.70
C HIS A 5 0.47 -6.79 -0.74
N LEU A 6 1.22 -5.79 -1.21
CA LEU A 6 1.49 -4.60 -0.43
C LEU A 6 0.61 -3.47 -0.90
N VAL A 7 -0.01 -2.81 0.06
CA VAL A 7 -0.83 -1.62 -0.15
C VAL A 7 -0.20 -0.48 0.64
N PHE A 8 -0.06 0.67 -0.02
CA PHE A 8 0.40 1.91 0.59
C PHE A 8 -0.52 3.03 0.14
N TRP A 9 -0.91 3.91 1.06
CA TRP A 9 -1.65 5.12 0.71
C TRP A 9 -1.34 6.27 1.66
N ASP A 10 -1.67 7.47 1.19
CA ASP A 10 -1.50 8.74 1.91
C ASP A 10 -2.72 9.65 1.64
N ILE A 11 -3.07 10.49 2.62
CA ILE A 11 -4.12 11.49 2.49
C ILE A 11 -3.62 12.64 1.61
N ASP A 12 -4.31 12.89 0.51
CA ASP A 12 -3.90 13.93 -0.43
C ASP A 12 -3.84 15.31 0.22
N LYS A 13 -2.70 15.98 0.05
CA LYS A 13 -2.42 17.34 0.55
C LYS A 13 -2.49 17.47 2.08
N HIS A 14 -2.41 16.37 2.83
CA HIS A 14 -2.45 16.39 4.29
C HIS A 14 -1.48 17.41 4.92
N SER A 15 -0.23 17.43 4.44
CA SER A 15 0.80 18.37 4.88
C SER A 15 0.47 19.85 4.66
N SER A 16 -0.44 20.17 3.73
CA SER A 16 -0.88 21.54 3.42
C SER A 16 -2.15 21.96 4.18
N MET A 17 -2.79 21.04 4.90
CA MET A 17 -3.99 21.36 5.69
C MET A 17 -3.62 22.13 6.96
N ASN A 18 -4.50 23.03 7.40
CA ASN A 18 -4.38 23.66 8.71
C ASN A 18 -4.52 22.59 9.82
N PHE A 19 -3.96 22.88 11.00
CA PHE A 19 -3.87 21.89 12.07
C PHE A 19 -5.23 21.36 12.56
N PRO A 20 -6.26 22.20 12.82
CA PRO A 20 -7.58 21.70 13.22
C PRO A 20 -8.23 20.75 12.22
N ASP A 21 -8.16 21.06 10.92
CA ASP A 21 -8.73 20.21 9.87
C ASP A 21 -7.94 18.92 9.71
N ARG A 22 -6.61 19.00 9.87
CA ARG A 22 -5.72 17.85 9.86
C ARG A 22 -6.10 16.83 10.93
N VAL A 23 -6.26 17.29 12.18
CA VAL A 23 -6.63 16.41 13.31
C VAL A 23 -7.99 15.74 13.08
N LYS A 24 -9.00 16.49 12.62
CA LYS A 24 -10.34 15.93 12.34
C LYS A 24 -10.31 14.89 11.23
N LYS A 25 -9.55 15.15 10.15
CA LYS A 25 -9.41 14.20 9.04
C LYS A 25 -8.66 12.94 9.46
N LEU A 26 -7.59 13.07 10.25
CA LEU A 26 -6.85 11.92 10.78
C LEU A 26 -7.72 11.04 11.68
N ASP A 27 -8.49 11.63 12.59
CA ASP A 27 -9.38 10.87 13.47
C ASP A 27 -10.44 10.09 12.69
N LEU A 28 -11.06 10.71 11.69
CA LEU A 28 -12.04 10.03 10.84
C LEU A 28 -11.39 8.96 9.94
N PHE A 29 -10.21 9.27 9.40
CA PHE A 29 -9.41 8.34 8.61
C PHE A 29 -9.09 7.07 9.40
N TRP A 30 -8.52 7.20 10.60
CA TRP A 30 -8.18 6.05 11.45
C TRP A 30 -9.41 5.23 11.82
N LYS A 31 -10.54 5.87 12.13
CA LYS A 31 -11.81 5.16 12.42
C LYS A 31 -12.30 4.35 11.22
N ILE A 32 -12.25 4.93 10.02
CA ILE A 32 -12.64 4.22 8.80
C ILE A 32 -11.69 3.06 8.54
N CYS A 33 -10.37 3.27 8.60
CA CYS A 33 -9.38 2.21 8.45
C CYS A 33 -9.61 1.07 9.45
N GLU A 34 -9.75 1.36 10.74
CA GLU A 34 -9.97 0.32 11.75
C GLU A 34 -11.26 -0.47 11.49
N SER A 35 -12.32 0.18 10.99
CA SER A 35 -13.57 -0.52 10.62
C SER A 35 -13.42 -1.47 9.41
N PHE A 36 -12.39 -1.25 8.58
CA PHE A 36 -12.05 -2.09 7.43
C PHE A 36 -10.97 -3.12 7.76
N LYS A 37 -10.38 -3.07 8.94
CA LYS A 37 -9.33 -4.02 9.34
C LYS A 37 -9.84 -5.45 9.24
N PRO A 38 -9.12 -6.34 8.53
CA PRO A 38 -9.51 -7.73 8.46
C PRO A 38 -9.61 -8.35 9.86
N PRO A 39 -10.64 -9.18 10.13
CA PRO A 39 -10.90 -9.72 11.46
C PRO A 39 -9.81 -10.69 11.95
N SER A 40 -8.99 -11.21 11.04
CA SER A 40 -7.84 -12.05 11.35
C SER A 40 -6.65 -11.68 10.48
N LEU A 41 -5.58 -11.19 11.10
CA LEU A 41 -4.25 -11.06 10.49
C LEU A 41 -3.39 -12.22 10.99
N ASN A 42 -2.71 -12.92 10.08
CA ASN A 42 -1.76 -13.97 10.44
C ASN A 42 -0.35 -13.37 10.67
N ARG A 43 0.65 -14.20 11.03
CA ARG A 43 2.04 -13.76 11.23
C ARG A 43 2.74 -13.24 9.96
N GLN A 44 2.13 -13.40 8.81
CA GLN A 44 2.60 -13.00 7.47
C GLN A 44 1.66 -11.95 6.84
N SER A 45 0.88 -11.24 7.64
CA SER A 45 0.04 -10.13 7.20
C SER A 45 0.12 -9.04 8.25
N PHE A 46 0.01 -7.80 7.81
CA PHE A 46 0.04 -6.66 8.72
C PHE A 46 -0.90 -5.58 8.20
N TYR A 47 -1.36 -4.73 9.12
CA TYR A 47 -2.31 -3.66 8.87
C TYR A 47 -1.95 -2.52 9.83
N GLU A 48 -1.28 -1.50 9.31
CA GLU A 48 -0.69 -0.43 10.11
C GLU A 48 -1.13 0.93 9.57
N THR A 49 -1.55 1.80 10.49
CA THR A 49 -1.73 3.24 10.24
C THR A 49 -0.61 3.98 10.96
N ASP A 50 0.05 4.91 10.28
CA ASP A 50 1.05 5.82 10.89
C ASP A 50 0.77 7.22 10.33
N ASN A 51 0.21 8.10 11.16
CA ASN A 51 -0.20 9.44 10.77
C ASN A 51 -1.23 9.43 9.60
N ASP A 52 -0.95 10.15 8.51
CA ASP A 52 -1.74 10.20 7.26
C ASP A 52 -1.52 8.98 6.35
N THR A 53 -0.59 8.13 6.73
CA THR A 53 -0.18 7.00 5.94
C THR A 53 -0.81 5.72 6.46
N PHE A 54 -1.04 4.81 5.54
CA PHE A 54 -1.35 3.44 5.86
C PHE A 54 -0.49 2.49 5.06
N MET A 55 -0.20 1.36 5.67
CA MET A 55 0.50 0.26 5.06
C MET A 55 -0.16 -1.07 5.43
N ALA A 56 -0.41 -1.94 4.45
CA ALA A 56 -0.78 -3.33 4.71
C ALA A 56 -0.09 -4.31 3.79
N GLY A 57 0.09 -5.51 4.32
CA GLY A 57 0.57 -6.68 3.61
C GLY A 57 -0.41 -7.81 3.81
N PHE A 58 -0.83 -8.45 2.73
CA PHE A 58 -1.75 -9.58 2.73
C PHE A 58 -1.08 -10.80 2.12
N SER A 59 -1.11 -11.96 2.79
CA SER A 59 -0.59 -13.23 2.26
C SER A 59 -1.64 -14.34 2.20
N ASP A 60 -1.50 -15.26 1.24
CA ASP A 60 -2.48 -16.33 0.96
C ASP A 60 -2.57 -17.47 1.99
N GLN A 61 -1.68 -17.54 2.99
CA GLN A 61 -1.77 -18.56 4.04
C GLN A 61 -2.85 -18.21 5.08
N ALA A 62 -3.85 -19.09 5.28
CA ALA A 62 -4.77 -19.04 6.43
C ALA A 62 -5.71 -17.81 6.52
N GLY A 63 -6.34 -17.42 5.41
CA GLY A 63 -7.64 -16.74 5.46
C GLY A 63 -7.71 -15.34 4.89
N PHE A 64 -7.15 -15.12 3.69
CA PHE A 64 -7.47 -14.09 2.66
C PHE A 64 -6.20 -13.45 2.04
N TYR A 65 -6.06 -13.01 0.78
CA TYR A 65 -6.98 -12.62 -0.31
C TYR A 65 -6.13 -12.62 -1.61
N SER A 66 -6.65 -13.15 -2.71
CA SER A 66 -5.99 -13.06 -4.03
C SER A 66 -5.73 -11.59 -4.42
N GLY A 67 -4.89 -11.32 -5.42
CA GLY A 67 -4.65 -9.93 -5.85
C GLY A 67 -5.95 -9.18 -6.20
N THR A 68 -6.92 -9.93 -6.73
CA THR A 68 -8.28 -9.53 -7.03
C THR A 68 -9.08 -9.08 -5.81
N ASP A 69 -8.98 -9.82 -4.72
CA ASP A 69 -9.65 -9.51 -3.48
C ASP A 69 -9.02 -8.29 -2.78
N VAL A 70 -7.69 -8.16 -2.85
CA VAL A 70 -6.97 -6.98 -2.34
C VAL A 70 -7.39 -5.72 -3.09
N LEU A 71 -7.48 -5.79 -4.43
CA LEU A 71 -7.99 -4.67 -5.21
C LEU A 71 -9.44 -4.31 -4.82
N SER A 72 -10.29 -5.30 -4.62
CA SER A 72 -11.69 -5.08 -4.21
C SER A 72 -11.80 -4.43 -2.83
N PHE A 73 -10.99 -4.90 -1.88
CA PHE A 73 -10.85 -4.30 -0.56
C PHE A 73 -10.45 -2.83 -0.66
N VAL A 74 -9.39 -2.53 -1.43
CA VAL A 74 -8.87 -1.17 -1.59
C VAL A 74 -9.86 -0.25 -2.30
N ILE A 75 -10.55 -0.72 -3.35
CA ILE A 75 -11.58 0.06 -4.05
C ILE A 75 -12.72 0.42 -3.08
N LYS A 76 -13.19 -0.54 -2.28
CA LYS A 76 -14.26 -0.28 -1.30
C LYS A 76 -13.80 0.73 -0.24
N LEU A 77 -12.59 0.57 0.28
CA LEU A 77 -12.03 1.48 1.27
C LEU A 77 -11.84 2.90 0.70
N HIS A 78 -11.27 3.03 -0.51
CA HIS A 78 -11.13 4.32 -1.19
C HIS A 78 -12.49 5.02 -1.36
N LYS A 79 -13.52 4.30 -1.84
CA LYS A 79 -14.86 4.86 -2.01
C LYS A 79 -15.42 5.38 -0.68
N THR A 80 -15.33 4.59 0.39
CA THR A 80 -15.79 5.01 1.72
C THR A 80 -15.03 6.22 2.25
N LEU A 81 -13.70 6.27 2.07
CA LEU A 81 -12.89 7.43 2.47
C LEU A 81 -13.29 8.69 1.68
N LEU A 82 -13.46 8.56 0.37
CA LEU A 82 -13.85 9.65 -0.52
C LEU A 82 -15.25 10.19 -0.19
N GLU A 83 -16.22 9.31 0.05
CA GLU A 83 -17.58 9.68 0.49
C GLU A 83 -17.59 10.45 1.82
N ASN A 84 -16.60 10.20 2.68
CA ASN A 84 -16.39 10.91 3.93
C ASN A 84 -15.47 12.15 3.79
N GLY A 85 -15.17 12.57 2.55
CA GLY A 85 -14.37 13.76 2.27
C GLY A 85 -12.88 13.60 2.57
N ILE A 86 -12.36 12.37 2.58
CA ILE A 86 -10.95 12.04 2.79
C ILE A 86 -10.36 11.58 1.45
N PRO A 87 -9.76 12.50 0.66
CA PRO A 87 -9.11 12.11 -0.58
C PRO A 87 -7.82 11.35 -0.26
N VAL A 88 -7.67 10.19 -0.86
CA VAL A 88 -6.54 9.29 -0.65
C VAL A 88 -6.11 8.72 -1.99
N THR A 89 -4.81 8.57 -2.17
CA THR A 89 -4.24 7.91 -3.35
C THR A 89 -3.53 6.64 -2.93
N PHE A 90 -3.74 5.55 -3.69
CA PHE A 90 -3.20 4.22 -3.37
C PHE A 90 -2.16 3.76 -4.39
N GLY A 91 -1.10 3.15 -3.86
CA GLY A 91 -0.18 2.28 -4.58
C GLY A 91 -0.34 0.84 -4.12
N ILE A 92 -0.32 -0.11 -5.05
CA ILE A 92 -0.49 -1.54 -4.72
C ILE A 92 0.49 -2.39 -5.51
N ASN A 93 1.32 -3.19 -4.85
CA ASN A 93 2.14 -4.18 -5.55
C ASN A 93 1.53 -5.58 -5.37
N LEU A 94 1.03 -6.16 -6.46
CA LEU A 94 0.44 -7.49 -6.46
C LEU A 94 1.51 -8.54 -6.80
N ILE A 95 1.98 -9.28 -5.79
CA ILE A 95 3.00 -10.31 -5.96
C ILE A 95 2.32 -11.68 -6.03
N ALA A 96 2.49 -12.37 -7.16
CA ALA A 96 2.23 -13.80 -7.29
C ALA A 96 3.58 -14.50 -7.36
N CYS A 97 3.86 -15.41 -6.44
CA CYS A 97 5.16 -16.05 -6.29
C CYS A 97 5.02 -17.56 -6.04
N GLY A 98 5.99 -18.33 -6.51
CA GLY A 98 6.02 -19.78 -6.31
C GLY A 98 6.35 -20.22 -4.87
N LYS A 99 6.74 -19.29 -3.99
CA LYS A 99 7.16 -19.53 -2.61
C LYS A 99 6.54 -18.49 -1.68
N PRO A 100 6.23 -18.81 -0.42
CA PRO A 100 5.70 -17.84 0.53
C PRO A 100 6.70 -16.69 0.71
N LEU A 101 6.22 -15.47 0.67
CA LEU A 101 7.00 -14.31 1.10
C LEU A 101 6.85 -14.19 2.62
N GLU A 102 7.95 -14.45 3.34
CA GLU A 102 8.02 -14.15 4.76
C GLU A 102 8.31 -12.65 4.92
N TRP A 103 7.29 -11.93 5.40
CA TRP A 103 7.48 -10.59 5.93
C TRP A 103 8.34 -10.69 7.18
N LYS A 104 9.65 -10.45 7.04
CA LYS A 104 10.54 -10.38 8.19
C LYS A 104 10.25 -9.11 8.96
N ILE A 105 9.54 -9.27 10.05
CA ILE A 105 9.44 -8.30 11.13
C ILE A 105 10.83 -8.22 11.77
N TYR A 106 11.58 -7.16 11.47
CA TYR A 106 12.85 -6.91 12.15
C TYR A 106 12.59 -6.31 13.52
N ASP A 107 12.93 -7.08 14.56
CA ASP A 107 12.95 -6.60 15.93
C ASP A 107 14.24 -5.80 16.20
N GLY A 108 14.15 -4.48 16.23
CA GLY A 108 15.22 -3.61 16.74
C GLY A 108 16.15 -2.94 15.71
N LEU A 109 17.18 -2.28 16.24
CA LEU A 109 18.11 -1.38 15.51
C LEU A 109 18.86 -2.14 14.40
N ILE A 110 18.65 -1.74 13.14
CA ILE A 110 19.40 -2.27 12.00
C ILE A 110 20.75 -1.53 11.94
N ASN A 111 21.82 -2.18 12.37
CA ASN A 111 23.16 -1.57 12.48
C ASN A 111 23.77 -1.10 11.15
N ASP A 112 23.30 -1.62 10.01
CA ASP A 112 23.88 -1.33 8.68
C ASP A 112 23.11 -0.29 7.86
N VAL A 113 22.06 0.31 8.42
CA VAL A 113 21.35 1.44 7.78
C VAL A 113 21.44 2.62 8.74
N LYS A 114 22.12 3.70 8.32
CA LYS A 114 22.35 4.91 9.11
C LYS A 114 21.07 5.73 9.45
N MET A 115 19.89 5.10 9.64
CA MET A 115 18.66 5.80 10.04
C MET A 115 17.77 4.99 10.99
N ILE A 116 17.41 5.63 12.11
CA ILE A 116 16.54 5.15 13.20
C ILE A 116 15.09 5.58 12.95
N TYR A 117 14.07 4.81 13.36
CA TYR A 117 12.67 5.28 13.56
C TYR A 117 11.84 4.29 14.44
N MET A 118 10.97 4.81 15.32
CA MET A 118 10.31 4.12 16.45
C MET A 118 8.89 4.66 16.67
N SER A 119 7.93 3.86 17.20
CA SER A 119 6.48 4.18 17.35
C SER A 119 6.13 4.64 18.75
N ASP A 120 5.10 5.47 18.83
CA ASP A 120 4.80 6.27 20.02
C ASP A 120 4.32 5.43 21.21
N GLU A 121 3.75 4.25 21.01
CA GLU A 121 3.25 3.40 22.11
C GLU A 121 4.34 2.77 22.98
N LEU A 122 5.60 2.93 22.59
CA LEU A 122 6.74 2.41 23.32
C LEU A 122 7.64 3.56 23.84
N TYR A 123 7.01 4.74 24.06
CA TYR A 123 7.57 5.87 24.82
C TYR A 123 7.40 5.73 26.35
N GLU A 124 6.41 4.99 26.85
CA GLU A 124 6.01 5.15 28.26
C GLU A 124 6.39 4.02 29.24
N LYS A 125 6.78 2.82 28.79
CA LYS A 125 6.99 1.70 29.74
C LYS A 125 8.36 1.03 29.74
N ILE A 126 9.11 1.05 28.64
CA ILE A 126 10.40 0.37 28.54
C ILE A 126 11.16 1.11 27.43
N TRP A 127 12.37 1.62 27.66
CA TRP A 127 13.11 2.47 26.72
C TRP A 127 13.60 1.76 25.43
N ARG A 128 12.78 0.93 24.75
CA ARG A 128 13.16 0.20 23.53
C ARG A 128 11.97 -0.13 22.63
N VAL A 129 11.67 0.75 21.68
CA VAL A 129 10.56 0.54 20.74
C VAL A 129 10.91 -0.55 19.73
N GLN A 130 10.15 -1.63 19.76
CA GLN A 130 10.19 -2.72 18.80
C GLN A 130 9.22 -2.39 17.66
N ARG A 131 9.72 -1.82 16.56
CA ARG A 131 8.93 -1.60 15.33
C ARG A 131 9.26 -2.69 14.32
N SER A 132 8.25 -3.48 13.98
CA SER A 132 8.27 -4.36 12.82
C SER A 132 8.47 -3.54 11.54
N ARG A 133 9.57 -3.75 10.82
CA ARG A 133 9.79 -3.09 9.53
C ARG A 133 9.93 -4.09 8.42
N LEU A 134 9.35 -3.76 7.29
CA LEU A 134 9.44 -4.56 6.07
C LEU A 134 10.51 -3.92 5.20
N ALA A 135 11.55 -4.69 4.90
CA ALA A 135 12.59 -4.28 3.97
C ALA A 135 12.50 -5.16 2.73
N TRP A 136 11.97 -4.61 1.64
CA TRP A 136 11.98 -5.28 0.34
C TRP A 136 11.69 -4.31 -0.81
N ASP A 137 12.13 -4.65 -2.02
CA ASP A 137 11.86 -3.91 -3.25
C ASP A 137 10.36 -3.62 -3.42
N SER A 138 9.50 -4.55 -3.00
CA SER A 138 8.06 -4.38 -3.11
C SER A 138 7.52 -3.20 -2.32
N LEU A 139 8.11 -2.82 -1.17
CA LEU A 139 7.70 -1.63 -0.43
C LEU A 139 7.98 -0.36 -1.25
N ILE A 140 9.17 -0.31 -1.85
CA ILE A 140 9.59 0.80 -2.71
C ILE A 140 8.69 0.86 -3.94
N ILE A 141 8.41 -0.27 -4.59
CA ILE A 141 7.49 -0.35 -5.73
C ILE A 141 6.12 0.21 -5.33
N THR A 142 5.53 -0.27 -4.23
CA THR A 142 4.20 0.20 -3.77
C THR A 142 4.18 1.71 -3.50
N ALA A 143 5.19 2.25 -2.81
CA ALA A 143 5.28 3.69 -2.55
C ALA A 143 5.46 4.51 -3.84
N ARG A 144 6.17 3.98 -4.84
CA ARG A 144 6.32 4.66 -6.14
C ARG A 144 5.08 4.60 -6.98
N LEU A 145 4.29 3.52 -6.90
CA LEU A 145 2.98 3.43 -7.54
C LEU A 145 1.99 4.44 -6.97
N GLU A 146 2.01 4.65 -5.65
CA GLU A 146 1.21 5.70 -5.02
C GLU A 146 1.60 7.09 -5.57
N SER A 147 2.91 7.37 -5.66
CA SER A 147 3.39 8.63 -6.23
C SER A 147 3.03 8.78 -7.70
N LEU A 148 3.04 7.69 -8.47
CA LEU A 148 2.63 7.67 -9.88
C LEU A 148 1.13 7.94 -10.01
N ALA A 149 0.30 7.33 -9.15
CA ALA A 149 -1.14 7.57 -9.11
C ALA A 149 -1.46 9.06 -8.88
N LYS A 150 -0.73 9.72 -7.95
CA LYS A 150 -0.84 11.18 -7.75
C LYS A 150 -0.47 11.98 -9.00
N LYS A 151 0.56 11.58 -9.74
CA LYS A 151 0.98 12.24 -11.01
C LYS A 151 -0.06 12.07 -12.12
N LEU A 152 -0.63 10.87 -12.22
CA LEU A 152 -1.67 10.52 -13.19
C LEU A 152 -3.05 11.06 -12.81
N LYS A 153 -3.22 11.56 -11.57
CA LYS A 153 -4.51 11.95 -10.99
C LYS A 153 -5.49 10.78 -11.00
N LYS A 154 -5.01 9.58 -10.67
CA LYS A 154 -5.79 8.36 -10.56
C LYS A 154 -5.88 7.95 -9.09
N PRO A 155 -7.01 7.40 -8.63
CA PRO A 155 -7.19 7.02 -7.23
C PRO A 155 -6.27 5.86 -6.82
N ILE A 156 -6.00 4.93 -7.75
CA ILE A 156 -5.24 3.71 -7.48
C ILE A 156 -4.31 3.44 -8.67
N CYS A 157 -3.03 3.17 -8.39
CA CYS A 157 -2.13 2.47 -9.30
C CYS A 157 -1.67 1.16 -8.67
N PHE A 158 -1.56 0.12 -9.49
CA PHE A 158 -1.08 -1.18 -9.04
C PHE A 158 -0.13 -1.83 -10.04
N SER A 159 0.75 -2.70 -9.55
CA SER A 159 1.64 -3.49 -10.38
C SER A 159 1.40 -4.99 -10.28
N THR A 160 1.74 -5.69 -11.35
CA THR A 160 1.87 -7.15 -11.38
C THR A 160 3.25 -7.51 -11.95
N PHE A 161 3.81 -8.67 -11.61
CA PHE A 161 4.99 -9.18 -12.33
C PHE A 161 4.57 -9.68 -13.72
N GLN A 162 5.42 -9.50 -14.73
CA GLN A 162 5.07 -9.90 -16.11
C GLN A 162 4.72 -11.39 -16.26
N GLU A 163 5.27 -12.25 -15.41
CA GLU A 163 5.00 -13.69 -15.38
C GLU A 163 3.81 -14.07 -14.47
N GLY A 164 3.30 -13.12 -13.69
CA GLY A 164 2.13 -13.30 -12.83
C GLY A 164 0.84 -12.98 -13.58
N HIS A 165 0.13 -14.01 -14.02
CA HIS A 165 -1.23 -13.85 -14.54
C HIS A 165 -2.18 -13.45 -13.40
N ILE A 166 -2.65 -12.20 -13.40
CA ILE A 166 -3.84 -11.80 -12.67
C ILE A 166 -4.99 -11.75 -13.67
N ASP A 167 -6.09 -12.43 -13.36
CA ASP A 167 -7.30 -12.37 -14.15
C ASP A 167 -7.98 -11.00 -13.95
N LEU A 168 -7.60 -10.04 -14.81
CA LEU A 168 -8.15 -8.68 -14.81
C LEU A 168 -9.55 -8.63 -15.44
N GLU A 169 -10.02 -9.67 -16.13
CA GLU A 169 -11.33 -9.67 -16.81
C GLU A 169 -12.49 -9.61 -15.81
N TRP A 170 -12.31 -10.18 -14.61
CA TRP A 170 -13.32 -10.07 -13.55
C TRP A 170 -13.42 -8.65 -12.97
N LEU A 171 -12.30 -7.92 -12.83
CA LEU A 171 -12.31 -6.52 -12.36
C LEU A 171 -13.06 -5.61 -13.34
N LEU A 172 -12.89 -5.85 -14.64
CA LEU A 172 -13.55 -5.09 -15.71
C LEU A 172 -15.08 -5.30 -15.75
N LYS A 173 -15.60 -6.38 -15.16
CA LYS A 173 -17.06 -6.58 -15.00
C LYS A 173 -17.66 -5.70 -13.91
N GLY A 174 -16.84 -5.09 -13.04
CA GLY A 174 -17.27 -4.32 -11.88
C GLY A 174 -16.95 -2.83 -11.96
N SER A 175 -17.67 -2.06 -12.79
CA SER A 175 -17.73 -0.57 -12.77
C SER A 175 -16.41 0.23 -12.76
N ALA A 176 -15.26 -0.41 -12.93
CA ALA A 176 -13.94 0.20 -12.82
C ALA A 176 -13.16 -0.05 -14.09
N ASN A 177 -12.67 1.02 -14.72
CA ASN A 177 -11.84 0.94 -15.91
C ASN A 177 -10.40 0.71 -15.50
N ILE A 178 -9.78 -0.36 -16.00
CA ILE A 178 -8.36 -0.63 -15.81
C ILE A 178 -7.60 -0.16 -17.04
N ILE A 179 -6.58 0.67 -16.83
CA ILE A 179 -5.73 1.23 -17.89
C ILE A 179 -4.30 0.77 -17.64
N GLU A 180 -3.60 0.30 -18.67
CA GLU A 180 -2.17 0.00 -18.55
C GLU A 180 -1.35 1.28 -18.61
N GLU A 181 -0.52 1.49 -17.61
CA GLU A 181 0.27 2.70 -17.36
C GLU A 181 1.77 2.44 -17.36
N THR A 182 2.22 1.25 -17.78
CA THR A 182 3.63 0.84 -17.76
C THR A 182 4.55 1.89 -18.41
N ASN A 183 4.12 2.49 -19.53
CA ASN A 183 4.88 3.53 -20.22
C ASN A 183 4.91 4.88 -19.48
N ASN A 184 3.97 5.12 -18.55
CA ASN A 184 3.85 6.35 -17.79
C ASN A 184 4.68 6.36 -16.50
N ILE A 185 5.43 5.28 -16.19
CA ILE A 185 6.45 5.29 -15.12
C ILE A 185 7.44 6.45 -15.28
N CYS A 186 7.69 6.90 -16.52
CA CYS A 186 8.55 8.05 -16.83
C CYS A 186 8.08 9.39 -16.23
N LEU A 187 6.84 9.49 -15.72
CA LEU A 187 6.34 10.67 -15.03
C LEU A 187 6.90 10.83 -13.60
N LEU A 188 7.54 9.78 -13.06
CA LEU A 188 8.32 9.85 -11.83
C LEU A 188 9.66 10.57 -12.09
N ASN A 189 10.44 10.85 -11.04
CA ASN A 189 11.80 11.37 -11.25
C ASN A 189 12.64 10.33 -12.02
N ALA A 190 13.71 10.79 -12.68
CA ALA A 190 14.51 9.94 -13.57
C ALA A 190 15.04 8.69 -12.86
N ASP A 191 15.57 8.84 -11.64
CA ASP A 191 16.14 7.73 -10.88
C ASP A 191 15.08 6.68 -10.48
N HIS A 192 13.89 7.10 -10.03
CA HIS A 192 12.82 6.17 -9.68
C HIS A 192 12.22 5.51 -10.92
N ALA A 193 12.06 6.27 -12.01
CA ALA A 193 11.53 5.74 -13.26
C ALA A 193 12.47 4.68 -13.85
N HIS A 194 13.78 4.95 -13.85
CA HIS A 194 14.80 4.01 -14.30
C HIS A 194 14.80 2.74 -13.44
N TRP A 195 14.86 2.88 -12.11
CA TRP A 195 14.85 1.75 -11.19
C TRP A 195 13.59 0.88 -11.30
N LEU A 196 12.41 1.49 -11.51
CA LEU A 196 11.16 0.74 -11.71
C LEU A 196 11.10 0.04 -13.06
N ALA A 197 11.63 0.65 -14.12
CA ALA A 197 11.69 0.03 -15.45
C ALA A 197 12.59 -1.21 -15.48
N GLU A 198 13.59 -1.28 -14.59
CA GLU A 198 14.41 -2.48 -14.39
C GLU A 198 13.66 -3.59 -13.65
N LYS A 199 12.53 -3.29 -13.00
CA LYS A 199 11.69 -4.30 -12.38
C LYS A 199 10.81 -4.90 -13.47
N ASN A 200 10.78 -6.23 -13.53
CA ASN A 200 9.97 -7.00 -14.49
C ASN A 200 8.47 -6.93 -14.15
N ILE A 201 7.91 -5.72 -14.15
CA ILE A 201 6.54 -5.41 -13.73
C ILE A 201 5.75 -4.78 -14.87
N ARG A 202 4.42 -4.93 -14.79
CA ARG A 202 3.46 -4.10 -15.52
C ARG A 202 2.71 -3.24 -14.52
N VAL A 203 2.37 -2.04 -14.94
CA VAL A 203 1.67 -1.08 -14.09
C VAL A 203 0.32 -0.73 -14.70
N TYR A 204 -0.68 -0.63 -13.84
CA TYR A 204 -2.06 -0.35 -14.19
C TYR A 204 -2.62 0.73 -13.28
N SER A 205 -3.59 1.50 -13.77
CA SER A 205 -4.41 2.39 -12.96
C SER A 205 -5.87 1.94 -12.96
N ILE A 206 -6.62 2.39 -11.96
CA ILE A 206 -8.06 2.20 -11.86
C ILE A 206 -8.74 3.56 -11.94
N GLU A 207 -9.82 3.64 -12.74
CA GLU A 207 -10.67 4.82 -12.88
C GLU A 207 -12.15 4.44 -12.68
N TYR A 208 -12.87 5.22 -11.87
CA TYR A 208 -14.30 5.14 -11.62
C TYR A 208 -14.86 6.45 -11.08
#